data_AF-L0ICX1-F1
#
_entry.id   AF-L0ICX1-F1
#
_cell.length_a   1.000
_cell.length_b   1.000
_cell.length_c   1.000
_cell.angle_alpha   90.00
_cell.angle_beta   90.00
_cell.angle_gamma   90.00
#
_symmetry.space_group_name_H-M   'P 1'
#
loop_
_entity.id
_entity.type
_entity.pdbx_description
1 polymer ?
#
loop_
_entity_poly.entity_id
_entity_poly.type
_entity_poly.pdbx_seq_one_letter_code
_entity_poly.pdbx_strand_id
1 'polypeptide(L)'
;MSATSPDNLGSCGDELAVRAATEAMIVVSKAPGMFDVYSGETAIYTVDLRQGACECPDAMYRGRECKHQIRVKQALGEESIPDGVRIDPTLARRHE
;
A
#
# COMPACT_ATOMS: atom_id res chain seq x y z
N MET A 1 10.86 31.15 -11.81
CA MET A 1 10.22 29.81 -11.81
C MET A 1 10.18 29.39 -10.36
N SER A 2 9.14 29.82 -9.64
CA SER A 2 9.13 29.89 -8.19
C SER A 2 8.30 28.76 -7.59
N ALA A 3 8.90 28.14 -6.57
CA ALA A 3 8.27 27.53 -5.41
C ALA A 3 7.28 26.37 -5.66
N THR A 4 7.81 25.14 -5.56
CA THR A 4 7.06 24.05 -4.92
C THR A 4 7.86 23.55 -3.72
N SER A 5 7.78 24.30 -2.63
CA SER A 5 7.90 23.72 -1.30
C SER A 5 6.85 24.44 -0.46
N PRO A 6 5.95 23.69 0.16
CA PRO A 6 6.06 23.63 1.61
C PRO A 6 5.64 22.27 2.21
N ASP A 7 5.92 22.14 3.51
CA ASP A 7 5.36 21.15 4.45
C ASP A 7 5.94 19.73 4.45
N ASN A 8 7.24 19.67 4.76
CA ASN A 8 7.89 18.51 5.35
C ASN A 8 7.46 18.38 6.83
N LEU A 9 6.18 18.12 7.07
CA LEU A 9 5.70 17.65 8.37
C LEU A 9 5.89 16.14 8.38
N GLY A 10 7.05 15.70 8.88
CA GLY A 10 7.36 14.30 9.05
C GLY A 10 6.21 13.55 9.72
N SER A 11 5.60 12.65 8.97
CA SER A 11 4.78 11.57 9.50
C SER A 11 5.12 10.32 8.71
N CYS A 12 5.62 9.33 9.45
CA CYS A 12 6.08 8.05 8.95
C CYS A 12 5.01 7.25 8.14
N GLY A 13 3.77 7.75 8.04
CA GLY A 13 2.69 7.20 7.23
C GLY A 13 2.61 7.73 5.79
N ASP A 14 2.90 9.02 5.54
CA ASP A 14 2.71 9.63 4.21
C ASP A 14 3.71 9.10 3.18
N GLU A 15 4.97 8.94 3.60
CA GLU A 15 6.01 8.33 2.75
C GLU A 15 5.71 6.86 2.42
N LEU A 16 5.07 6.13 3.35
CA LEU A 16 4.65 4.75 3.12
C LEU A 16 3.43 4.70 2.18
N ALA A 17 2.50 5.63 2.30
CA ALA A 17 1.33 5.75 1.43
C ALA A 17 1.73 6.12 0.00
N VAL A 18 2.66 7.05 -0.19
CA VAL A 18 3.22 7.41 -1.50
C VAL A 18 3.96 6.22 -2.11
N ARG A 19 4.79 5.49 -1.34
CA ARG A 19 5.47 4.28 -1.81
C ARG A 19 4.50 3.17 -2.18
N ALA A 20 3.47 2.95 -1.35
CA ALA A 20 2.41 2.00 -1.64
C ALA A 20 1.64 2.34 -2.93
N ALA A 21 1.44 3.63 -3.21
CA ALA A 21 0.75 4.10 -4.42
C ALA A 21 1.64 4.07 -5.69
N THR A 22 2.94 4.36 -5.55
CA THR A 22 3.91 4.46 -6.66
C THR A 22 4.57 3.15 -7.05
N GLU A 23 4.85 2.27 -6.09
CA GLU A 23 5.48 0.98 -6.38
C GLU A 23 4.48 0.04 -7.06
N ALA A 24 4.99 -0.72 -8.03
CA ALA A 24 4.20 -1.71 -8.76
C ALA A 24 3.86 -2.89 -7.85
N MET A 25 2.73 -2.77 -7.16
CA MET A 25 2.18 -3.79 -6.26
C MET A 25 0.79 -4.22 -6.70
N ILE A 26 0.64 -5.51 -7.02
CA ILE A 26 -0.64 -6.11 -7.43
C ILE A 26 -1.31 -6.69 -6.19
N VAL A 27 -2.55 -6.28 -5.93
CA VAL A 27 -3.35 -6.84 -4.83
C VAL A 27 -4.35 -7.83 -5.42
N VAL A 28 -4.34 -9.06 -4.91
CA VAL A 28 -5.26 -10.12 -5.32
C VAL A 28 -6.03 -10.58 -4.09
N SER A 29 -7.37 -10.47 -4.11
CA SER A 29 -8.21 -11.01 -3.04
C SER A 29 -8.18 -12.53 -3.08
N LYS A 30 -7.60 -13.16 -2.05
CA LYS A 30 -7.53 -14.62 -1.93
C LYS A 30 -8.77 -15.18 -1.23
N ALA A 31 -9.20 -14.49 -0.18
CA ALA A 31 -10.31 -14.87 0.69
C ALA A 31 -10.89 -13.61 1.37
N PRO A 32 -12.10 -13.65 1.96
CA PRO A 32 -12.67 -12.51 2.66
C PRO A 32 -11.76 -12.05 3.81
N GLY A 33 -11.12 -10.89 3.64
CA GLY A 33 -10.17 -10.32 4.60
C GLY A 33 -8.72 -10.78 4.42
N MET A 34 -8.41 -11.56 3.37
CA MET A 34 -7.06 -12.03 3.04
C MET A 34 -6.70 -11.67 1.60
N PHE A 35 -5.55 -11.05 1.42
CA PHE A 35 -5.08 -10.46 0.18
C PHE A 35 -3.64 -10.89 -0.10
N ASP A 36 -3.38 -11.40 -1.30
CA ASP A 36 -2.03 -11.67 -1.76
C ASP A 36 -1.51 -10.42 -2.49
N VAL A 37 -0.42 -9.84 -1.98
CA VAL A 37 0.23 -8.66 -2.54
C VAL A 37 1.50 -9.09 -3.25
N TYR A 38 1.52 -8.91 -4.57
CA TYR A 38 2.66 -9.20 -5.43
C TYR A 38 3.49 -7.92 -5.58
N SER A 39 4.73 -7.95 -5.11
CA SER A 39 5.71 -6.88 -5.25
C SER A 39 6.73 -7.28 -6.31
N GLY A 40 6.61 -6.72 -7.52
CA GLY A 40 7.41 -7.14 -8.67
C GLY A 40 7.11 -8.58 -9.12
N GLU A 41 8.08 -9.23 -9.78
CA GLU A 41 7.87 -10.56 -10.40
C GLU A 41 8.07 -11.74 -9.43
N THR A 42 8.72 -11.52 -8.28
CA THR A 42 9.23 -12.63 -7.44
C THR A 42 8.83 -12.59 -5.98
N ALA A 43 8.28 -11.48 -5.49
CA ALA A 43 7.88 -11.36 -4.09
C ALA A 43 6.36 -11.36 -3.96
N ILE A 44 5.82 -12.32 -3.22
CA ILE A 44 4.40 -12.44 -2.92
C ILE A 44 4.26 -12.43 -1.41
N TYR A 45 3.39 -11.58 -0.89
CA TYR A 45 3.15 -11.44 0.55
C TYR A 45 1.65 -11.56 0.83
N THR A 46 1.24 -12.48 1.69
CA THR A 46 -0.14 -12.52 2.14
C THR A 46 -0.36 -11.50 3.26
N VAL A 47 -1.45 -10.74 3.13
CA VAL A 47 -1.91 -9.72 4.08
C VAL A 47 -3.28 -10.15 4.58
N ASP A 48 -3.42 -10.27 5.89
CA ASP A 48 -4.68 -10.48 6.58
C ASP A 48 -5.13 -9.15 7.18
N LEU A 49 -6.17 -8.55 6.60
CA LEU A 49 -6.73 -7.29 7.09
C LEU A 49 -7.55 -7.46 8.36
N ARG A 50 -8.09 -8.65 8.63
CA ARG A 50 -8.90 -8.90 9.84
C ARG A 50 -8.02 -8.83 11.08
N GLN A 51 -6.79 -9.31 10.97
CA GLN A 51 -5.77 -9.28 12.00
C GLN A 51 -4.83 -8.07 11.86
N GLY A 52 -4.85 -7.37 10.73
CA GLY A 52 -3.88 -6.30 10.43
C GLY A 52 -2.45 -6.83 10.31
N ALA A 53 -2.30 -8.06 9.84
CA ALA A 53 -1.02 -8.78 9.77
C ALA A 53 -0.56 -8.94 8.32
N CYS A 54 0.75 -8.87 8.10
CA CYS A 54 1.38 -9.11 6.81
C CYS A 54 2.54 -10.07 7.00
N GLU A 55 2.73 -11.00 6.06
CA GLU A 55 3.87 -11.93 6.06
C GLU A 55 5.20 -11.27 5.66
N CYS A 56 5.17 -9.99 5.33
CA CYS A 56 6.36 -9.22 5.01
C CYS A 56 7.29 -9.04 6.23
N PRO A 57 8.61 -9.01 6.01
CA PRO A 57 9.59 -8.89 7.10
C PRO A 57 9.39 -7.61 7.91
N ASP A 58 9.01 -6.49 7.28
CA ASP A 58 8.70 -5.26 8.01
C ASP A 58 7.59 -5.45 9.05
N ALA A 59 6.50 -6.13 8.70
CA ALA A 59 5.41 -6.37 9.64
C ALA A 59 5.79 -7.42 10.69
N MET A 60 6.51 -8.49 10.30
CA MET A 60 6.99 -9.51 11.25
C MET A 60 7.96 -8.95 12.29
N TYR A 61 8.92 -8.12 11.88
CA TYR A 61 9.96 -7.60 12.77
C TYR A 61 9.55 -6.32 13.50
N ARG A 62 8.77 -5.44 12.85
CA ARG A 62 8.43 -4.12 13.42
C ARG A 62 7.03 -4.08 14.02
N GLY A 63 6.17 -5.07 13.78
CA GLY A 63 4.82 -5.16 14.37
C GLY A 63 3.95 -3.94 14.10
N ARG A 64 4.21 -3.22 13.00
CA ARG A 64 3.54 -1.96 12.64
C ARG A 64 2.93 -2.06 11.24
N GLU A 65 2.05 -1.11 10.95
CA GLU A 65 1.45 -1.00 9.62
C GLU A 65 2.52 -0.86 8.55
N CYS A 66 2.49 -1.77 7.57
CA CYS A 66 3.44 -1.83 6.48
C CYS A 66 2.82 -1.28 5.19
N LYS A 67 3.67 -0.95 4.21
CA LYS A 67 3.24 -0.47 2.90
C LYS A 67 2.23 -1.39 2.20
N HIS A 68 2.29 -2.70 2.46
CA HIS A 68 1.35 -3.66 1.89
C HIS A 68 -0.06 -3.54 2.49
N GLN A 69 -0.18 -3.33 3.80
CA GLN A 69 -1.48 -3.11 4.45
C GLN A 69 -2.12 -1.82 3.97
N ILE A 70 -1.33 -0.74 3.92
CA ILE A 70 -1.69 0.56 3.36
C ILE A 70 -2.16 0.39 1.90
N ARG A 71 -1.43 -0.37 1.07
CA ARG A 71 -1.81 -0.68 -0.31
C ARG A 71 -3.17 -1.38 -0.41
N VAL A 72 -3.45 -2.35 0.45
CA VAL A 72 -4.76 -3.03 0.46
C VAL A 72 -5.86 -2.08 0.93
N LYS A 73 -5.62 -1.27 1.96
CA LYS A 73 -6.58 -0.26 2.43
C LYS A 73 -6.89 0.78 1.34
N GLN A 74 -5.88 1.23 0.59
CA GLN A 74 -6.07 2.09 -0.58
C GLN A 74 -6.89 1.40 -1.68
N ALA A 75 -6.69 0.10 -1.91
CA ALA A 75 -7.49 -0.67 -2.87
C ALA A 75 -8.96 -0.83 -2.42
N LEU A 76 -9.20 -0.91 -1.11
CA LEU A 76 -10.54 -0.95 -0.53
C LEU A 76 -11.17 0.45 -0.37
N GLY A 77 -10.40 1.52 -0.52
CA GLY A 77 -10.84 2.90 -0.27
C GLY A 77 -10.94 3.28 1.20
N GLU A 78 -10.35 2.48 2.10
CA GLU A 78 -10.25 2.79 3.54
C GLU A 78 -9.17 3.84 3.83
N GLU A 79 -8.17 3.95 2.96
CA GLU A 79 -7.11 4.96 3.05
C GLU A 79 -7.11 5.87 1.83
N SER A 80 -6.82 7.15 2.05
CA SER A 80 -6.70 8.14 0.98
C SER A 80 -5.43 7.91 0.17
N ILE A 81 -5.60 7.77 -1.15
CA ILE A 81 -4.50 7.73 -2.09
C ILE A 81 -3.98 9.17 -2.26
N PRO A 82 -2.67 9.44 -2.11
CA PRO A 82 -2.14 10.78 -2.30
C PRO A 82 -2.35 11.26 -3.73
N ASP A 83 -2.92 12.46 -3.86
CA ASP A 83 -3.24 13.09 -5.13
C ASP A 83 -1.96 13.56 -5.86
N GLY A 84 -1.94 13.48 -7.19
CA GLY A 84 -0.78 13.88 -8.01
C GLY A 84 0.33 12.83 -8.17
N VAL A 85 0.12 11.61 -7.68
CA VAL A 85 1.06 10.49 -7.83
C VAL A 85 0.64 9.59 -9.00
N ARG A 86 1.61 9.08 -9.79
CA ARG A 86 1.33 8.05 -10.80
C ARG A 86 0.96 6.76 -10.08
N ILE A 87 -0.35 6.51 -9.98
CA ILE A 87 -0.89 5.31 -9.36
C ILE A 87 -0.64 4.11 -10.25
N ASP A 88 -0.22 3.01 -9.64
CA ASP A 88 -0.06 1.75 -10.35
C ASP A 88 -1.40 1.30 -10.99
N PRO A 89 -1.42 0.93 -12.29
CA PRO A 89 -2.64 0.61 -13.02
C PRO A 89 -3.38 -0.63 -12.47
N THR A 90 -2.73 -1.47 -11.65
CA THR A 90 -3.43 -2.58 -10.97
C THR A 90 -4.32 -2.11 -9.83
N LEU A 91 -4.06 -0.92 -9.25
CA LEU A 91 -5.02 -0.29 -8.32
C LEU A 91 -6.24 0.25 -9.06
N ALA A 92 -6.05 0.67 -10.31
CA ALA A 92 -7.11 1.28 -11.12
C ALA A 92 -8.14 0.25 -11.64
N ARG A 93 -7.84 -1.05 -11.55
CA ARG A 93 -8.78 -2.12 -11.86
C ARG A 93 -9.61 -2.44 -10.63
N ARG A 94 -10.68 -1.68 -10.41
CA ARG A 94 -11.78 -2.13 -9.55
C ARG A 94 -12.23 -3.50 -10.06
N HIS A 95 -12.22 -4.49 -9.18
CA HIS A 95 -12.90 -5.76 -9.42
C HIS A 95 -14.39 -5.47 -9.56
N GLU A 96 -14.92 -5.71 -10.77
CA GLU A 96 -16.34 -5.82 -11.08
C GLU A 96 -16.94 -7.13 -10.53
#